data_AF-A0A7S3FP31-F1
#
_entry.id   AF-A0A7S3FP31-F1
#
_cell.length_a   1.000
_cell.length_b   1.000
_cell.length_c   1.000
_cell.angle_alpha   90.00
_cell.angle_beta   90.00
_cell.angle_gamma   90.00
#
_symmetry.space_group_name_H-M   'P 1'
#
loop_
_entity.id
_entity.type
_entity.pdbx_description
1 polymer ?
#
loop_
_entity_poly.entity_id
_entity_poly.type
_entity_poly.pdbx_seq_one_letter_code
_entity_poly.pdbx_strand_id
1 'polypeptide(L)'
;MGEPKAHACHTWDHSITLEKLRNDICQFVDDRGWHKFHTPRNLLLALVGEVGEVSEIFQWKGDVDNDLTGFSQEERTHLGEELSDVLFYLLRLADVCKIDLGVAAGRKLLRNQEKYPVSKSSDDLGEEAAATTTTGQVAEPAMAQPGGWDREITLESLKGGIRGFAEERGWHKFQTPRNLLLALVGEVGEV
;
A
#
# COMPACT_ATOMS: atom_id res chain seq x y z
N MET A 1 -19.45 28.12 14.74
CA MET A 1 -19.28 26.73 14.28
C MET A 1 -18.26 26.80 13.16
N GLY A 2 -17.04 26.30 13.37
CA GLY A 2 -16.03 26.25 12.33
C GLY A 2 -16.33 25.08 11.41
N GLU A 3 -16.32 25.30 10.10
CA GLU A 3 -16.37 24.23 9.12
C GLU A 3 -15.21 23.25 9.36
N PRO A 4 -15.41 21.92 9.19
CA PRO A 4 -14.31 20.99 9.22
C PRO A 4 -13.34 21.36 8.08
N LYS A 5 -12.12 21.76 8.43
CA LYS A 5 -11.05 21.93 7.45
C LYS A 5 -10.84 20.57 6.78
N ALA A 6 -11.29 20.43 5.54
CA ALA A 6 -10.86 19.33 4.69
C ALA A 6 -9.32 19.35 4.68
N HIS A 7 -8.69 18.25 5.08
CA HIS A 7 -7.24 18.09 4.99
C HIS A 7 -6.86 18.19 3.51
N ALA A 8 -6.40 19.36 3.07
CA ALA A 8 -6.03 19.59 1.68
C ALA A 8 -4.90 18.64 1.30
N CYS A 9 -5.20 17.70 0.40
CA CYS A 9 -4.32 16.62 -0.03
C CYS A 9 -3.17 17.17 -0.90
N HIS A 10 -1.98 16.60 -0.76
CA HIS A 10 -0.89 16.81 -1.73
C HIS A 10 -1.27 16.23 -3.09
N THR A 11 -1.22 17.04 -4.15
CA THR A 11 -1.36 16.59 -5.54
C THR A 11 -0.06 15.92 -6.00
N TRP A 12 -0.17 14.79 -6.69
CA TRP A 12 0.97 14.04 -7.23
C TRP A 12 0.96 14.15 -8.75
N ASP A 13 2.09 13.82 -9.40
CA ASP A 13 2.17 13.82 -10.85
C ASP A 13 1.35 12.66 -11.44
N HIS A 14 0.36 12.99 -12.27
CA HIS A 14 -0.55 12.03 -12.90
C HIS A 14 0.04 11.35 -14.14
N SER A 15 1.16 11.86 -14.66
CA SER A 15 1.83 11.30 -15.83
C SER A 15 2.58 10.00 -15.54
N ILE A 16 2.83 9.70 -14.26
CA ILE A 16 3.53 8.49 -13.82
C ILE A 16 2.50 7.40 -13.48
N THR A 17 2.56 6.28 -14.22
CA THR A 17 1.71 5.10 -14.01
C THR A 17 2.55 3.93 -13.47
N LEU A 18 1.89 2.94 -12.83
CA LEU A 18 2.56 1.71 -12.39
C LEU A 18 3.18 0.96 -13.58
N GLU A 19 2.48 0.97 -14.72
CA GLU A 19 2.95 0.32 -15.93
C GLU A 19 4.17 1.02 -16.51
N LYS A 20 4.20 2.36 -16.49
CA LYS A 20 5.38 3.15 -16.87
C LYS A 20 6.57 2.81 -15.98
N LEU A 21 6.41 2.84 -14.66
CA LEU A 21 7.48 2.52 -13.72
C LEU A 21 8.00 1.09 -13.90
N ARG A 22 7.10 0.11 -14.05
CA ARG A 22 7.50 -1.27 -14.35
C ARG A 22 8.31 -1.35 -15.65
N ASN A 23 7.95 -0.61 -16.71
CA ASN A 23 8.71 -0.56 -17.97
C ASN A 23 10.11 0.00 -17.75
N ASP A 24 10.21 1.14 -17.07
CA ASP A 24 11.49 1.80 -16.79
C ASP A 24 12.42 0.87 -15.96
N ILE A 25 11.88 0.17 -14.96
CA ILE A 25 12.61 -0.81 -14.15
C ILE A 25 13.05 -2.01 -14.99
N CYS A 26 12.18 -2.55 -15.86
CA CYS A 26 12.56 -3.66 -16.75
C CYS A 26 13.72 -3.25 -17.64
N GLN A 27 13.62 -2.11 -18.33
CA GLN A 27 14.70 -1.62 -19.19
C GLN A 27 16.01 -1.44 -18.42
N PHE A 28 15.96 -0.90 -17.20
CA PHE A 28 17.14 -0.74 -16.35
C PHE A 28 17.84 -2.07 -16.03
N VAL A 29 17.06 -3.13 -15.81
CA VAL A 29 17.53 -4.50 -15.53
C VAL A 29 18.08 -5.16 -16.80
N ASP A 30 17.41 -4.99 -17.93
CA ASP A 30 17.80 -5.49 -19.24
C ASP A 30 19.17 -4.93 -19.64
N ASP A 31 19.34 -3.61 -19.53
CA ASP A 31 20.57 -2.88 -19.86
C ASP A 31 21.80 -3.40 -19.08
N ARG A 32 21.57 -4.01 -17.92
CA ARG A 32 22.61 -4.53 -17.03
C ARG A 32 22.71 -6.05 -17.03
N GLY A 33 21.82 -6.75 -17.73
CA GLY A 33 21.75 -8.21 -17.73
C GLY A 33 21.50 -8.80 -16.33
N TRP A 34 20.73 -8.09 -15.49
CA TRP A 34 20.54 -8.45 -14.08
C TRP A 34 19.43 -9.48 -13.82
N HIS A 35 18.68 -9.90 -14.86
CA HIS A 35 17.62 -10.90 -14.73
C HIS A 35 18.02 -12.16 -13.95
N LYS A 36 19.27 -12.61 -14.11
CA LYS A 36 19.80 -13.81 -13.42
C LYS A 36 19.80 -13.69 -11.89
N PHE A 37 19.80 -12.48 -11.35
CA PHE A 37 19.76 -12.22 -9.92
C PHE A 37 18.33 -11.99 -9.40
N HIS A 38 17.40 -11.64 -10.29
CA HIS A 38 16.02 -11.25 -9.98
C HIS A 38 15.10 -12.47 -9.87
N THR A 39 15.45 -13.41 -9.00
CA THR A 39 14.54 -14.49 -8.59
C THR A 39 13.51 -13.95 -7.59
N PRO A 40 12.28 -14.51 -7.50
CA PRO A 40 11.26 -14.04 -6.56
C PRO A 40 11.77 -13.93 -5.11
N ARG A 41 12.53 -14.93 -4.65
CA ARG A 41 13.10 -14.91 -3.29
C ARG A 41 14.09 -13.76 -3.11
N ASN A 42 14.97 -13.53 -4.07
CA ASN A 42 15.97 -12.46 -3.94
C ASN A 42 15.33 -11.08 -3.95
N LEU A 43 14.32 -10.87 -4.81
CA LEU A 43 13.55 -9.63 -4.86
C LEU A 43 12.76 -9.40 -3.57
N LEU A 44 12.16 -10.44 -3.01
CA LEU A 44 11.49 -10.36 -1.71
C LEU A 44 12.45 -9.97 -0.59
N LEU A 45 13.65 -10.55 -0.56
CA LEU A 45 14.65 -10.22 0.46
C LEU A 45 15.18 -8.79 0.31
N ALA A 46 15.37 -8.33 -0.94
CA ALA A 46 15.74 -6.94 -1.21
C ALA A 46 14.63 -5.98 -0.75
N LEU A 47 13.36 -6.27 -1.10
CA LEU A 47 12.19 -5.53 -0.63
C LEU A 47 12.15 -5.40 0.91
N VAL A 48 12.43 -6.49 1.63
CA VAL A 48 12.50 -6.46 3.10
C VAL A 48 13.64 -5.58 3.60
N GLY A 49 14.78 -5.56 2.89
CA GLY A 49 15.90 -4.64 3.14
C GLY A 49 15.45 -3.19 3.09
N GLU A 50 14.81 -2.78 1.99
CA GLU A 50 14.36 -1.39 1.80
C GLU A 50 13.29 -0.97 2.81
N VAL A 51 12.39 -1.89 3.22
CA VAL A 51 11.45 -1.63 4.33
C VAL A 51 12.20 -1.40 5.65
N GLY A 52 13.33 -2.09 5.84
CA GLY A 52 14.27 -1.84 6.92
C GLY A 52 14.85 -0.43 6.87
N GLU A 53 15.31 0.02 5.70
CA GLU A 53 15.87 1.37 5.51
C GLU A 53 14.83 2.47 5.80
N VAL A 54 13.58 2.29 5.33
CA VAL A 54 12.47 3.16 5.72
C VAL A 54 12.28 3.15 7.24
N SER A 55 12.36 1.99 7.89
CA SER A 55 12.20 1.87 9.35
C SER A 55 13.32 2.58 10.12
N GLU A 56 14.56 2.55 9.62
CA GLU A 56 15.72 3.21 10.23
C GLU A 56 15.56 4.73 10.32
N ILE A 57 14.88 5.33 9.34
CA ILE A 57 14.57 6.77 9.33
C ILE A 57 13.67 7.17 10.52
N PHE A 58 12.76 6.29 10.93
CA PHE A 58 11.79 6.58 12.00
C PHE A 58 12.19 6.04 13.38
N GLN A 59 13.14 5.11 13.46
CA GLN A 59 13.40 4.29 14.66
C GLN A 59 13.66 5.09 15.96
N TRP A 60 14.20 6.33 15.86
CA TRP A 60 14.51 7.19 17.01
C TRP A 60 13.67 8.46 17.10
N LYS A 61 12.65 8.63 16.25
CA LYS A 61 11.89 9.89 16.11
C LYS A 61 10.69 10.02 17.06
N GLY A 62 10.34 8.97 17.82
CA GLY A 62 9.13 8.96 18.65
C GLY A 62 7.85 8.96 17.81
N ASP A 63 6.73 9.45 18.37
CA ASP A 63 5.51 9.65 17.57
C ASP A 63 5.69 10.87 16.65
N VAL A 64 5.59 10.64 15.35
CA VAL A 64 5.77 11.65 14.30
C VAL A 64 4.42 12.01 13.69
N ASP A 65 4.14 13.31 13.55
CA ASP A 65 2.96 13.81 12.86
C ASP A 65 3.04 13.59 11.34
N ASN A 66 1.88 13.46 10.69
CA ASN A 66 1.78 13.15 9.26
C ASN A 66 2.40 14.21 8.34
N ASP A 67 2.61 15.43 8.84
CA ASP A 67 3.23 16.54 8.10
C ASP A 67 4.77 16.53 8.17
N LEU A 68 5.35 15.58 8.92
CA LEU A 68 6.78 15.40 9.14
C LEU A 68 7.47 16.71 9.58
N THR A 69 6.81 17.55 10.37
CA THR A 69 7.33 18.86 10.81
C THR A 69 8.71 18.81 11.47
N GLY A 70 9.08 17.67 12.08
CA GLY A 70 10.40 17.44 12.68
C GLY A 70 11.48 16.89 11.73
N PHE A 71 11.20 16.75 10.44
CA PHE A 71 12.15 16.22 9.46
C PHE A 71 12.88 17.34 8.71
N SER A 72 14.19 17.19 8.56
CA SER A 72 14.99 18.03 7.66
C SER A 72 14.62 17.78 6.19
N GLN A 73 15.03 18.68 5.29
CA GLN A 73 14.82 18.47 3.85
C GLN A 73 15.59 17.25 3.33
N GLU A 74 16.76 16.98 3.88
CA GLU A 74 17.57 15.80 3.56
C GLU A 74 16.88 14.52 4.01
N GLU A 75 16.34 14.50 5.24
CA GLU A 75 15.58 13.35 5.77
C GLU A 75 14.31 13.08 4.95
N ARG A 76 13.61 14.13 4.49
CA ARG A 76 12.45 13.98 3.60
C ARG A 76 12.83 13.45 2.23
N THR A 77 13.99 13.85 1.71
CA THR A 77 14.49 13.38 0.41
C THR A 77 14.86 11.90 0.52
N HIS A 78 15.64 11.54 1.53
CA HIS A 78 16.02 10.16 1.82
C HIS A 78 14.80 9.26 2.06
N LEU A 79 13.80 9.72 2.83
CA LEU A 79 12.54 9.00 2.97
C LEU A 79 11.84 8.75 1.62
N GLY A 80 11.88 9.72 0.71
CA GLY A 80 11.33 9.56 -0.64
C GLY A 80 12.09 8.52 -1.48
N GLU A 81 13.42 8.45 -1.32
CA GLU A 81 14.29 7.46 -1.96
C GLU A 81 13.96 6.05 -1.45
N GLU A 82 13.96 5.83 -0.14
CA GLU A 82 13.70 4.51 0.44
C GLU A 82 12.27 4.00 0.16
N LEU A 83 11.27 4.90 0.19
CA LEU A 83 9.90 4.54 -0.22
C LEU A 83 9.83 4.17 -1.71
N SER A 84 10.66 4.78 -2.55
CA SER A 84 10.73 4.46 -3.98
C SER A 84 11.39 3.10 -4.21
N ASP A 85 12.44 2.76 -3.46
CA ASP A 85 13.10 1.47 -3.55
C ASP A 85 12.17 0.32 -3.12
N VAL A 86 11.40 0.50 -2.04
CA VAL A 86 10.31 -0.41 -1.66
C VAL A 86 9.33 -0.62 -2.82
N LEU A 87 8.87 0.46 -3.47
CA LEU A 87 7.96 0.39 -4.61
C LEU A 87 8.60 -0.36 -5.80
N PHE A 88 9.87 -0.08 -6.10
CA PHE A 88 10.56 -0.67 -7.24
C PHE A 88 10.76 -2.17 -7.09
N TYR A 89 11.19 -2.65 -5.91
CA TYR A 89 11.29 -4.08 -5.67
C TYR A 89 9.93 -4.77 -5.63
N LEU A 90 8.89 -4.11 -5.10
CA LEU A 90 7.52 -4.65 -5.14
C LEU A 90 7.02 -4.80 -6.58
N LEU A 91 7.21 -3.79 -7.42
CA LEU A 91 6.86 -3.84 -8.84
C LEU A 91 7.63 -4.93 -9.59
N ARG A 92 8.94 -5.02 -9.35
CA ARG A 92 9.78 -6.03 -9.98
C ARG A 92 9.42 -7.44 -9.53
N LEU A 93 9.10 -7.63 -8.25
CA LEU A 93 8.63 -8.90 -7.70
C LEU A 93 7.30 -9.31 -8.35
N ALA A 94 6.34 -8.39 -8.45
CA ALA A 94 5.07 -8.64 -9.11
C ALA A 94 5.27 -9.03 -10.59
N ASP A 95 6.11 -8.31 -11.33
CA ASP A 95 6.43 -8.58 -12.73
C ASP A 95 7.06 -9.97 -12.94
N VAL A 96 8.08 -10.32 -12.15
CA VAL A 96 8.71 -11.65 -12.22
C VAL A 96 7.72 -12.77 -11.86
N CYS A 97 6.79 -12.51 -10.94
CA CYS A 97 5.72 -13.42 -10.57
C CYS A 97 4.53 -13.40 -11.55
N LYS A 98 4.56 -12.58 -12.60
CA LYS A 98 3.49 -12.41 -13.60
C LYS A 98 2.16 -11.97 -12.99
N ILE A 99 2.24 -11.10 -11.99
CA ILE A 99 1.10 -10.51 -11.30
C ILE A 99 0.95 -9.08 -11.78
N ASP A 100 -0.22 -8.77 -12.35
CA ASP A 100 -0.62 -7.38 -12.57
C ASP A 100 -0.95 -6.74 -11.21
N LEU A 101 0.03 -6.01 -10.67
CA LEU A 101 -0.09 -5.38 -9.36
C LEU A 101 -1.19 -4.32 -9.31
N GLY A 102 -1.39 -3.58 -10.40
CA GLY A 102 -2.43 -2.55 -10.48
C GLY A 102 -3.82 -3.17 -10.31
N VAL A 103 -4.10 -4.23 -11.07
CA VAL A 103 -5.37 -4.98 -10.98
C VAL A 103 -5.53 -5.65 -9.62
N ALA A 104 -4.47 -6.28 -9.08
CA ALA A 104 -4.49 -6.92 -7.77
C ALA A 104 -4.81 -5.91 -6.64
N ALA A 105 -4.16 -4.74 -6.66
CA ALA A 105 -4.38 -3.68 -5.69
C ALA A 105 -5.81 -3.13 -5.77
N GLY A 106 -6.32 -2.87 -7.00
CA GLY A 106 -7.69 -2.42 -7.22
C GLY A 106 -8.73 -3.40 -6.65
N ARG A 107 -8.56 -4.71 -6.90
CA ARG A 107 -9.43 -5.75 -6.34
C ARG A 107 -9.36 -5.83 -4.82
N LYS A 108 -8.16 -5.75 -4.23
CA LYS A 108 -7.96 -5.78 -2.78
C LYS A 108 -8.64 -4.60 -2.09
N LEU A 109 -8.60 -3.41 -2.70
CA LEU A 109 -9.28 -2.23 -2.18
C LEU A 109 -10.80 -2.43 -2.09
N LEU A 110 -11.44 -2.98 -3.15
CA LEU A 110 -12.87 -3.28 -3.13
C LEU A 110 -13.23 -4.29 -2.02
N ARG A 111 -12.44 -5.36 -1.88
CA ARG A 111 -12.64 -6.34 -0.80
C ARG A 111 -12.50 -5.72 0.59
N ASN A 112 -11.58 -4.76 0.76
CA ASN A 112 -11.44 -4.05 2.02
C ASN A 112 -12.65 -3.15 2.31
N GLN A 113 -13.24 -2.52 1.28
CA GLN A 113 -14.48 -1.74 1.41
C GLN A 113 -15.65 -2.62 1.88
N GLU A 114 -15.75 -3.86 1.38
CA GLU A 114 -16.76 -4.84 1.81
C GLU A 114 -16.51 -5.37 3.24
N LYS A 115 -15.25 -5.70 3.57
CA LYS A 115 -14.87 -6.24 4.90
C LYS A 115 -15.11 -5.23 6.02
N TYR A 116 -14.90 -3.94 5.75
CA TYR A 116 -15.04 -2.85 6.72
C TYR A 116 -16.06 -1.80 6.27
N PRO A 117 -17.38 -2.11 6.27
CA PRO A 117 -18.40 -1.19 5.77
C PRO A 117 -18.56 0.06 6.65
N VAL A 118 -18.90 1.20 6.04
CA VAL A 118 -19.03 2.51 6.72
C VAL A 118 -20.08 2.49 7.84
N SER A 119 -21.11 1.65 7.75
CA SER A 119 -22.16 1.53 8.77
C SER A 119 -21.71 0.87 10.07
N LYS A 120 -20.51 0.27 10.13
CA LYS A 120 -19.96 -0.39 11.33
C LYS A 120 -18.97 0.48 12.11
N SER A 121 -18.76 1.74 11.73
CA SER A 121 -17.64 2.56 12.25
C SER A 121 -18.06 3.72 13.15
N SER A 122 -18.91 3.48 14.16
CA SER A 122 -19.10 4.48 15.22
C SER A 122 -18.77 4.04 16.64
N ASP A 123 -18.83 2.77 17.07
CA ASP A 123 -18.74 2.51 18.52
C ASP A 123 -17.92 1.32 19.05
N ASP A 124 -17.32 0.43 18.24
CA ASP A 124 -16.54 -0.72 18.79
C ASP A 124 -15.09 -0.77 18.27
N LEU A 125 -14.21 0.03 18.87
CA LEU A 125 -12.75 -0.25 18.87
C LEU A 125 -12.22 -0.52 20.29
N GLY A 126 -13.09 -0.97 21.20
CA GLY A 126 -12.73 -1.54 22.49
C GLY A 126 -13.56 -2.79 22.73
N GLU A 127 -12.89 -3.90 23.05
CA GLU A 127 -13.43 -5.22 23.40
C GLU A 127 -13.88 -6.18 22.27
N GLU A 128 -13.09 -7.25 22.18
CA GLU A 128 -13.39 -8.61 21.72
C GLU A 128 -14.26 -8.86 20.48
N ALA A 129 -13.62 -9.43 19.45
CA ALA A 129 -14.29 -10.41 18.58
C ALA A 129 -13.55 -11.75 18.65
N ALA A 130 -13.75 -12.46 19.76
CA ALA A 130 -13.69 -13.92 19.74
C ALA A 130 -14.84 -14.42 18.85
N ALA A 131 -14.59 -14.55 17.54
CA ALA A 131 -15.58 -15.06 16.60
C ALA A 131 -15.68 -16.58 16.73
N THR A 132 -16.73 -17.02 17.40
CA THR A 132 -17.22 -18.40 17.47
C THR A 132 -17.25 -19.05 16.09
N THR A 133 -16.56 -20.18 15.99
CA THR A 133 -16.61 -21.17 14.90
C THR A 133 -18.05 -21.48 14.50
N THR A 134 -18.41 -21.21 13.25
CA THR A 134 -19.47 -21.95 12.56
C THR A 134 -18.93 -22.44 11.23
N THR A 135 -18.64 -23.75 11.20
CA THR A 135 -18.27 -24.51 10.02
C THR A 135 -19.41 -24.45 9.00
N GLY A 136 -19.23 -23.67 7.94
CA GLY A 136 -20.08 -23.66 6.77
C GLY A 136 -19.21 -23.56 5.53
N GLN A 137 -19.16 -24.62 4.73
CA GLN A 137 -18.53 -24.62 3.40
C GLN A 137 -19.12 -23.48 2.57
N VAL A 138 -18.34 -22.41 2.36
CA VAL A 138 -18.64 -21.42 1.34
C VAL A 138 -17.86 -21.83 0.11
N ALA A 139 -18.57 -22.27 -0.92
CA ALA A 139 -18.00 -22.58 -2.22
C ALA A 139 -17.19 -21.36 -2.73
N GLU A 140 -16.00 -21.62 -3.28
CA GLU A 140 -15.25 -20.61 -4.03
C GLU A 140 -16.16 -20.04 -5.11
N PRO A 141 -16.43 -18.72 -5.14
CA PRO A 141 -17.17 -18.15 -6.25
C PRO A 141 -16.29 -18.26 -7.49
N ALA A 142 -16.86 -18.89 -8.53
CA ALA A 142 -16.23 -19.06 -9.82
C ALA A 142 -15.59 -17.75 -10.30
N MET A 143 -14.40 -17.85 -10.90
CA MET A 143 -13.69 -16.73 -11.52
C MET A 143 -14.53 -16.06 -12.62
N ALA A 144 -15.46 -15.20 -12.23
CA ALA A 144 -16.09 -14.25 -13.12
C ALA A 144 -15.02 -13.21 -13.45
N GLN A 145 -14.47 -13.30 -14.66
CA GLN A 145 -13.63 -12.26 -15.23
C GLN A 145 -14.43 -10.94 -15.20
N PRO A 146 -14.06 -9.93 -14.39
CA PRO A 146 -14.79 -8.68 -14.37
C PRO A 146 -14.37 -7.89 -15.61
N GLY A 147 -15.11 -8.11 -16.70
CA GLY A 147 -15.09 -7.21 -17.85
C GLY A 147 -15.48 -5.81 -17.38
N GLY A 148 -14.53 -4.88 -17.44
CA GLY A 148 -14.71 -3.51 -16.95
C GLY A 148 -13.42 -2.80 -16.56
N TRP A 149 -12.31 -3.53 -16.36
CA TRP A 149 -11.01 -2.97 -15.97
C TRP A 149 -9.97 -2.95 -17.09
N ASP A 150 -10.40 -2.82 -18.36
CA ASP A 150 -9.51 -2.53 -19.50
C ASP A 150 -9.00 -1.06 -19.51
N ARG A 151 -9.10 -0.35 -18.38
CA ARG A 151 -8.54 1.01 -18.23
C ARG A 151 -7.24 0.89 -17.46
N GLU A 152 -6.19 1.48 -18.00
CA GLU A 152 -4.90 1.65 -17.35
C GLU A 152 -5.08 2.17 -15.91
N ILE A 153 -4.77 1.34 -14.92
CA ILE A 153 -4.88 1.70 -13.50
C ILE A 153 -3.76 2.70 -13.19
N THR A 154 -4.14 3.95 -12.94
CA THR A 154 -3.20 5.02 -12.59
C THR A 154 -2.95 5.06 -11.08
N LEU A 155 -1.80 5.61 -10.67
CA LEU A 155 -1.51 5.87 -9.26
C LEU A 155 -2.58 6.73 -8.60
N GLU A 156 -3.15 7.70 -9.33
CA GLU A 156 -4.25 8.52 -8.84
C GLU A 156 -5.53 7.74 -8.57
N SER A 157 -5.89 6.80 -9.44
CA SER A 157 -7.09 6.00 -9.23
C SER A 157 -7.00 5.14 -7.96
N LEU A 158 -5.83 4.54 -7.72
CA LEU A 158 -5.54 3.78 -6.50
C LEU A 158 -5.54 4.69 -5.27
N LYS A 159 -4.88 5.85 -5.34
CA LYS A 159 -4.84 6.85 -4.28
C LYS A 159 -6.24 7.34 -3.90
N GLY A 160 -7.04 7.73 -4.90
CA GLY A 160 -8.40 8.20 -4.69
C GLY A 160 -9.24 7.16 -3.96
N GLY A 161 -9.08 5.89 -4.32
CA GLY A 161 -9.74 4.77 -3.66
C GLY A 161 -9.29 4.52 -2.21
N ILE A 162 -7.97 4.49 -1.94
CA ILE A 162 -7.42 4.33 -0.58
C ILE A 162 -7.81 5.51 0.31
N ARG A 163 -7.78 6.73 -0.25
CA ARG A 163 -8.15 7.96 0.47
C ARG A 163 -9.63 7.98 0.82
N GLY A 164 -10.51 7.75 -0.15
CA GLY A 164 -11.96 7.67 0.11
C GLY A 164 -12.27 6.63 1.20
N PHE A 165 -11.59 5.49 1.14
CA PHE A 165 -11.69 4.46 2.18
C PHE A 165 -11.28 4.96 3.58
N ALA A 166 -10.19 5.73 3.71
CA ALA A 166 -9.72 6.22 5.00
C ALA A 166 -10.52 7.42 5.55
N GLU A 167 -10.93 8.36 4.69
CA GLU A 167 -11.68 9.57 5.06
C GLU A 167 -13.07 9.23 5.59
N GLU A 168 -13.81 8.35 4.89
CA GLU A 168 -15.17 7.92 5.26
C GLU A 168 -15.26 7.31 6.66
N ARG A 169 -14.14 6.81 7.20
CA ARG A 169 -14.08 6.07 8.48
C ARG A 169 -13.41 6.87 9.61
N GLY A 170 -12.96 8.09 9.34
CA GLY A 170 -12.21 8.88 10.32
C GLY A 170 -10.88 8.23 10.73
N TRP A 171 -10.29 7.39 9.88
CA TRP A 171 -9.05 6.64 10.17
C TRP A 171 -7.78 7.48 10.01
N HIS A 172 -7.89 8.71 9.49
CA HIS A 172 -6.76 9.65 9.36
C HIS A 172 -5.97 9.83 10.66
N LYS A 173 -6.65 9.75 11.82
CA LYS A 173 -6.05 9.84 13.16
C LYS A 173 -5.13 8.67 13.53
N PHE A 174 -5.25 7.53 12.84
CA PHE A 174 -4.44 6.34 13.09
C PHE A 174 -3.34 6.11 12.05
N GLN A 175 -3.29 6.92 10.98
CA GLN A 175 -2.30 6.82 9.90
C GLN A 175 -1.01 7.56 10.24
N THR A 176 -0.49 7.38 11.46
CA THR A 176 0.84 7.88 11.81
C THR A 176 1.91 7.03 11.10
N PRO A 177 3.10 7.58 10.79
CA PRO A 177 4.19 6.81 10.17
C PRO A 177 4.51 5.53 10.95
N ARG A 178 4.51 5.60 12.29
CA ARG A 178 4.68 4.46 13.18
C ARG A 178 3.65 3.35 12.90
N ASN A 179 2.37 3.68 12.84
CA ASN A 179 1.32 2.67 12.65
C ASN A 179 1.33 2.08 11.24
N LEU A 180 1.70 2.86 10.22
CA LEU A 180 1.85 2.37 8.85
C LEU A 180 3.02 1.38 8.73
N LEU A 181 4.17 1.68 9.36
CA LEU A 181 5.30 0.74 9.42
C LEU A 181 4.94 -0.54 10.16
N LEU A 182 4.24 -0.44 11.29
CA LEU A 182 3.76 -1.63 12.01
C LEU A 182 2.80 -2.48 11.16
N ALA A 183 1.96 -1.87 10.32
CA ALA A 183 1.08 -2.59 9.41
C ALA A 183 1.85 -3.30 8.27
N LEU A 184 2.97 -2.72 7.81
CA LEU A 184 3.84 -3.37 6.81
C LEU A 184 4.57 -4.59 7.38
N VAL A 185 4.95 -4.54 8.66
CA VAL A 185 5.62 -5.63 9.37
C VAL A 185 4.62 -6.64 9.96
N GLY A 186 3.36 -6.23 10.14
CA GLY A 186 2.31 -6.96 10.84
C GLY A 186 1.00 -7.06 10.07
N GLU A 187 0.91 -8.01 9.16
CA GLU A 187 -0.28 -8.83 8.92
C GLU A 187 0.21 -10.25 8.56
N VAL A 188 0.49 -11.07 9.59
CA VAL A 188 0.65 -12.52 9.46
C VAL A 188 -0.68 -13.15 9.83
N GLY A 189 -1.41 -13.66 8.83
CA GLY A 189 -2.73 -14.30 8.93
C GLY A 189 -3.77 -13.48 8.17
N GLU A 190 -4.45 -13.97 7.13
CA GLU A 190 -5.19 -15.24 7.04
C GLU A 190 -5.00 -15.86 5.64
N VAL A 191 -4.59 -17.13 5.59
CA VAL A 191 -4.77 -18.03 4.44
C VAL A 191 -5.97 -18.92 4.73
#